data_AF-A0A2I0QE54-F1
#
_entry.id   AF-A0A2I0QE54-F1
#
_cell.length_a   1.000
_cell.length_b   1.000
_cell.length_c   1.000
_cell.angle_alpha   90.00
_cell.angle_beta   90.00
_cell.angle_gamma   90.00
#
_symmetry.space_group_name_H-M   'P 1'
#
loop_
_entity.id
_entity.type
_entity.pdbx_description
1 polymer ?
#
loop_
_entity_poly.entity_id
_entity_poly.type
_entity_poly.pdbx_seq_one_letter_code
_entity_poly.pdbx_strand_id
1 'polypeptide(L)'
;MLTKMIINNSDFEIIRILLKNEKQTLKEIKDKTKKSRISVYKSLKKLEHLGFIDKRRNLIKLQKNPLTIALFNLMTEGFPLEYLTGNKLNILIELTNDANVCELSDKTGISIASIYRYIMEISPLLIEDSSRYRINDKNKTLIEFLKLMKSQVEFQSSRLIVWMRQTEKLIAAKKTISVSDAVLTAFSRFSDFNVEYHTIYDYYFLPKKEVSAEEILVHAICCAKDANMISVCIIFYLKNKGIMDLFKIEELSRKYGVIELWMDIIAYLENTTIKNRRRFFKPRDIFYRKNHIVCNAIKNKDMFLPGAEFLEKAKVYNTNFVIKYHGENLFSIFNEISTIRDKNNKIEIYMIGGGALIRYGVKETTKDLDLILENQIDFEILKDAFFDINFHEVADVTPAYKNLCTSTIMERKNSPRIDIFIKKVCGGIILTESMKSRAKLEFEKNNFKIYILSPEDIFLFKAFSSREGDIIDCERIILKRKLNWEVIMGEYEKQQKNMDGFSGVVILDHLEILEMRTGIRIPIIKKLIRICLENAILYLIKKPKTINEIKKEIRFKEYEIRNAVKRLVEQGEIKRIGGKPVKFGVVGGD
;
A
#
# COMPACT_ATOMS: atom_id res chain seq x y z
N MET A 1 -13.58 25.18 2.97
CA MET A 1 -12.77 26.34 2.59
C MET A 1 -11.90 26.65 3.77
N LEU A 2 -10.57 26.67 3.60
CA LEU A 2 -9.72 27.41 4.53
C LEU A 2 -10.33 28.81 4.65
N THR A 3 -10.54 29.28 5.88
CA THR A 3 -10.99 30.65 6.15
C THR A 3 -10.04 31.58 5.39
N LYS A 4 -10.54 32.36 4.41
CA LYS A 4 -9.68 33.21 3.55
C LYS A 4 -8.71 34.01 4.42
N MET A 5 -7.41 33.67 4.37
CA MET A 5 -6.39 34.35 5.16
C MET A 5 -6.04 35.63 4.44
N ILE A 6 -6.64 36.74 4.85
CA ILE A 6 -6.43 38.05 4.25
C ILE A 6 -5.71 38.93 5.27
N ILE A 7 -4.42 39.16 5.05
CA ILE A 7 -3.64 40.18 5.74
C ILE A 7 -3.49 41.38 4.80
N ASN A 8 -3.66 42.59 5.31
CA ASN A 8 -3.58 43.83 4.56
C ASN A 8 -2.40 44.66 5.08
N ASN A 9 -2.00 45.67 4.31
CA ASN A 9 -0.92 46.60 4.70
C ASN A 9 -1.16 47.25 6.08
N SER A 10 -2.41 47.58 6.41
CA SER A 10 -2.76 48.14 7.73
C SER A 10 -2.47 47.19 8.88
N ASP A 11 -2.53 45.88 8.67
CA ASP A 11 -2.23 44.90 9.71
C ASP A 11 -0.73 44.81 9.95
N PHE A 12 0.07 44.80 8.87
CA PHE A 12 1.54 44.85 8.98
C PHE A 12 2.04 46.17 9.59
N GLU A 13 1.35 47.28 9.34
CA GLU A 13 1.64 48.56 9.98
C GLU A 13 1.44 48.49 11.50
N ILE A 14 0.35 47.86 11.96
CA ILE A 14 0.10 47.63 13.39
C ILE A 14 1.17 46.72 13.99
N ILE A 15 1.54 45.64 13.31
CA ILE A 15 2.63 44.74 13.75
C ILE A 15 3.95 45.52 13.87
N ARG A 16 4.30 46.36 12.88
CA ARG A 16 5.49 47.23 12.94
C ARG A 16 5.48 48.17 14.15
N ILE A 17 4.34 48.77 14.47
CA ILE A 17 4.20 49.63 15.64
C ILE A 17 4.43 48.84 16.94
N LEU A 18 3.86 47.65 17.05
CA LEU A 18 4.00 46.78 18.23
C LEU A 18 5.38 46.13 18.34
N LEU A 19 6.11 45.95 17.24
CA LEU A 19 7.51 45.51 17.27
C LEU A 19 8.41 46.61 17.86
N LYS A 20 8.15 47.87 17.52
CA LYS A 20 8.92 49.02 18.03
C LYS A 20 8.55 49.40 19.47
N ASN A 21 7.36 49.02 19.93
CA ASN A 21 6.84 49.42 21.24
C ASN A 21 6.25 48.18 21.93
N GLU A 22 6.86 47.72 23.03
CA GLU A 22 6.49 46.45 23.69
C GLU A 22 4.99 46.32 24.02
N LYS A 23 4.33 47.43 24.37
CA LYS A 23 2.91 47.49 24.69
C LYS A 23 2.32 48.80 24.18
N GLN A 24 1.11 48.76 23.64
CA GLN A 24 0.39 49.94 23.15
C GLN A 24 -1.09 49.89 23.50
N THR A 25 -1.72 51.05 23.64
CA THR A 25 -3.18 51.17 23.74
C THR A 25 -3.85 51.27 22.36
N LEU A 26 -5.15 50.97 22.27
CA LEU A 26 -5.92 51.16 21.04
C LEU A 26 -5.85 52.62 20.52
N LYS A 27 -5.80 53.59 21.44
CA LYS A 27 -5.71 55.02 21.12
C LYS A 27 -4.36 55.32 20.46
N GLU A 28 -3.26 54.86 21.04
CA GLU A 28 -1.91 55.05 20.50
C GLU A 28 -1.74 54.40 19.12
N ILE A 29 -2.23 53.17 18.92
CA ILE A 29 -2.17 52.50 17.62
C ILE A 29 -2.96 53.28 16.57
N LYS A 30 -4.16 53.78 16.93
CA LYS A 30 -4.98 54.60 16.05
C LYS A 30 -4.29 55.91 15.68
N ASP A 31 -3.69 56.59 16.65
CA ASP A 31 -2.99 57.86 16.42
C ASP A 31 -1.73 57.65 15.55
N LYS A 32 -0.99 56.56 15.75
CA LYS A 32 0.22 56.21 14.96
C LYS A 32 -0.09 55.74 13.53
N THR A 33 -1.15 54.97 13.32
CA THR A 33 -1.55 54.47 11.98
C THR A 33 -2.33 55.50 11.16
N LYS A 34 -2.82 56.58 11.79
CA LYS A 34 -3.72 57.57 11.16
C LYS A 34 -4.96 56.94 10.50
N LYS A 35 -5.44 55.78 10.99
CA LYS A 35 -6.63 55.08 10.50
C LYS A 35 -7.83 55.29 11.42
N SER A 36 -9.04 55.03 10.92
CA SER A 36 -10.25 55.10 11.74
C SER A 36 -10.22 54.05 12.86
N ARG A 37 -10.84 54.39 14.01
CA ARG A 37 -10.93 53.48 15.17
C ARG A 37 -11.55 52.13 14.79
N ILE A 38 -12.54 52.13 13.89
CA ILE A 38 -13.20 50.93 13.38
C ILE A 38 -12.23 50.06 12.56
N SER A 39 -11.43 50.67 11.69
CA SER A 39 -10.44 49.95 10.88
C SER A 39 -9.38 49.28 11.77
N VAL A 40 -8.83 50.03 12.73
CA VAL A 40 -7.82 49.52 13.66
C VAL A 40 -8.40 48.39 14.51
N TYR A 41 -9.64 48.54 14.99
CA TYR A 41 -10.31 47.49 15.76
C TYR A 41 -10.50 46.20 14.95
N LYS A 42 -10.94 46.29 13.69
CA LYS A 42 -11.08 45.12 12.78
C LYS A 42 -9.73 44.42 12.58
N SER A 43 -8.67 45.18 12.29
CA SER A 43 -7.30 44.66 12.16
C SER A 43 -6.82 43.98 13.44
N LEU A 44 -7.02 44.61 14.59
CA LEU A 44 -6.64 44.02 15.88
C LEU A 44 -7.43 42.74 16.20
N LYS A 45 -8.72 42.67 15.89
CA LYS A 45 -9.51 41.43 16.08
C LYS A 45 -8.98 40.31 15.18
N LYS A 46 -8.61 40.64 13.94
CA LYS A 46 -8.03 39.70 12.99
C LYS A 46 -6.64 39.22 13.40
N LEU A 47 -5.75 40.12 13.82
CA LEU A 47 -4.40 39.78 14.29
C LEU A 47 -4.40 38.95 15.57
N GLU A 48 -5.35 39.22 16.47
CA GLU A 48 -5.57 38.42 17.66
C GLU A 48 -6.07 37.03 17.28
N HIS A 49 -7.05 36.96 16.38
CA HIS A 49 -7.52 35.68 15.85
C HIS A 49 -6.38 34.89 15.22
N LEU A 50 -5.52 35.49 14.40
CA LEU A 50 -4.38 34.82 13.77
C LEU A 50 -3.20 34.51 14.73
N GLY A 51 -3.29 34.87 16.02
CA GLY A 51 -2.26 34.57 17.01
C GLY A 51 -1.03 35.48 17.00
N PHE A 52 -1.11 36.65 16.36
CA PHE A 52 0.00 37.63 16.38
C PHE A 52 0.04 38.48 17.65
N ILE A 53 -1.11 38.79 18.23
CA ILE A 53 -1.22 39.71 19.37
C ILE A 53 -1.99 39.12 20.55
N ASP A 54 -1.72 39.62 21.74
CA ASP A 54 -2.47 39.37 22.98
C ASP A 54 -3.05 40.70 23.47
N LYS A 55 -4.33 40.66 23.89
CA LYS A 55 -5.03 41.82 24.48
C LYS A 55 -5.33 41.53 25.93
N ARG A 56 -4.72 42.31 26.82
CA ARG A 56 -5.01 42.26 28.26
C ARG A 56 -5.46 43.63 28.75
N ARG A 57 -6.72 43.72 29.20
CA ARG A 57 -7.38 44.98 29.56
C ARG A 57 -7.32 45.96 28.38
N ASN A 58 -6.59 47.07 28.54
CA ASN A 58 -6.43 48.13 27.53
C ASN A 58 -5.09 48.06 26.77
N LEU A 59 -4.23 47.08 27.07
CA LEU A 59 -2.91 46.95 26.48
C LEU A 59 -2.86 45.83 25.45
N ILE A 60 -2.26 46.14 24.31
CA ILE A 60 -2.05 45.27 23.17
C ILE A 60 -0.54 45.04 23.03
N LYS A 61 -0.13 43.78 22.91
CA LYS A 61 1.27 43.40 22.70
C LYS A 61 1.38 42.29 21.67
N LEU A 62 2.55 42.13 21.07
CA LEU A 62 2.87 40.96 20.25
C LEU A 62 3.01 39.72 21.13
N GLN A 63 2.57 38.58 20.62
CA GLN A 63 2.81 37.30 21.26
C GLN A 63 4.25 36.86 21.03
N LYS A 64 4.85 36.23 22.07
CA LYS A 64 6.15 35.56 21.93
C LYS A 64 5.89 34.12 21.50
N ASN A 65 5.75 33.89 20.20
CA ASN A 65 5.53 32.57 19.61
C ASN A 65 6.33 32.40 18.29
N PRO A 66 6.54 31.15 17.82
CA PRO A 66 7.33 30.90 16.61
C PRO A 66 6.84 31.66 15.38
N LEU A 67 5.52 31.82 15.21
CA LEU A 67 4.94 32.55 14.08
C LEU A 67 5.36 34.02 14.07
N THR A 68 5.30 34.68 15.23
CA THR A 68 5.65 36.09 15.36
C THR A 68 7.16 36.30 15.22
N ILE A 69 7.96 35.33 15.67
CA ILE A 69 9.43 35.32 15.47
C ILE A 69 9.78 35.18 13.98
N ALA A 70 9.16 34.24 13.27
CA ALA A 70 9.39 34.06 11.83
C ALA A 70 9.02 35.30 11.01
N LEU A 71 7.90 35.97 11.35
CA LEU A 71 7.53 37.24 10.74
C LEU A 71 8.56 38.34 11.05
N PHE A 72 9.06 38.41 12.28
CA PHE A 72 10.09 39.38 12.66
C PHE A 72 11.39 39.17 11.88
N ASN A 73 11.81 37.91 11.69
CA ASN A 73 12.99 37.57 10.90
C ASN A 73 12.81 38.00 9.44
N LEU A 74 11.65 37.71 8.83
CA LEU A 74 11.32 38.20 7.47
C LEU A 74 11.45 39.73 7.35
N MET A 75 10.94 40.45 8.34
CA MET A 75 11.00 41.91 8.34
C MET A 75 12.43 42.44 8.51
N THR A 76 13.25 41.74 9.29
CA THR A 76 14.66 42.09 9.54
C THR A 76 15.52 41.85 8.30
N GLU A 77 15.20 40.80 7.53
CA GLU A 77 15.83 40.49 6.23
C GLU A 77 15.42 41.46 5.10
N GLY A 78 14.54 42.43 5.38
CA GLY A 78 14.08 43.39 4.37
C GLY A 78 13.07 42.80 3.38
N PHE A 79 12.39 41.71 3.72
CA PHE A 79 11.41 41.08 2.83
C PHE A 79 10.22 42.02 2.51
N PRO A 80 9.84 42.18 1.22
CA PRO A 80 8.70 43.02 0.83
C PRO A 80 7.36 42.41 1.25
N LEU A 81 6.79 42.89 2.36
CA LEU A 81 5.53 42.38 2.91
C LEU A 81 4.31 42.55 1.98
N GLU A 82 4.40 43.39 0.94
CA GLU A 82 3.34 43.54 -0.07
C GLU A 82 3.01 42.21 -0.77
N TYR A 83 3.97 41.29 -0.89
CA TYR A 83 3.73 39.95 -1.43
C TYR A 83 2.87 39.07 -0.52
N LEU A 84 2.79 39.39 0.77
CA LEU A 84 1.98 38.66 1.76
C LEU A 84 0.58 39.26 1.96
N THR A 85 0.16 40.17 1.08
CA THR A 85 -1.13 40.85 1.21
C THR A 85 -2.24 40.18 0.42
N GLY A 86 -3.47 40.26 0.95
CA GLY A 86 -4.66 39.81 0.25
C GLY A 86 -4.63 38.30 -0.04
N ASN A 87 -5.07 37.96 -1.25
CA ASN A 87 -5.12 36.57 -1.71
C ASN A 87 -3.76 35.97 -2.07
N LYS A 88 -2.70 36.80 -2.23
CA LYS A 88 -1.35 36.32 -2.52
C LYS A 88 -0.81 35.44 -1.41
N LEU A 89 -1.16 35.76 -0.16
CA LEU A 89 -0.80 34.93 1.01
C LEU A 89 -1.36 33.52 0.89
N ASN A 90 -2.64 33.36 0.51
CA ASN A 90 -3.26 32.05 0.37
C ASN A 90 -2.59 31.24 -0.75
N ILE A 91 -2.21 31.89 -1.85
CA ILE A 91 -1.47 31.23 -2.95
C ILE A 91 -0.08 30.79 -2.48
N LEU A 92 0.67 31.67 -1.80
CA LEU A 92 2.00 31.35 -1.27
C LEU A 92 1.95 30.19 -0.25
N ILE A 93 0.93 30.13 0.60
CA ILE A 93 0.75 29.00 1.54
C ILE A 93 0.62 27.67 0.79
N GLU A 94 -0.18 27.62 -0.28
CA GLU A 94 -0.35 26.39 -1.07
C GLU A 94 0.91 26.02 -1.87
N LEU A 95 1.67 27.01 -2.33
CA LEU A 95 2.93 26.81 -3.07
C LEU A 95 4.10 26.32 -2.21
N THR A 96 3.90 26.13 -0.89
CA THR A 96 4.88 25.44 -0.03
C THR A 96 5.09 23.97 -0.40
N ASN A 97 4.09 23.34 -1.06
CA ASN A 97 4.09 21.94 -1.49
C ASN A 97 3.80 21.80 -2.99
N ASP A 98 4.36 22.68 -3.82
CA ASP A 98 4.26 22.74 -5.30
C ASP A 98 2.86 22.51 -5.93
N ALA A 99 2.33 23.48 -6.67
CA ALA A 99 0.97 23.38 -7.23
C ALA A 99 0.87 23.93 -8.64
N ASN A 100 -0.05 23.37 -9.43
CA ASN A 100 -0.49 23.99 -10.68
C ASN A 100 -1.67 24.96 -10.46
N VAL A 101 -2.02 25.73 -11.49
CA VAL A 101 -3.06 26.77 -11.41
C VAL A 101 -4.45 26.21 -11.10
N CYS A 102 -4.80 25.04 -11.64
CA CYS A 102 -6.09 24.39 -11.36
C CYS A 102 -6.18 23.97 -9.89
N GLU A 103 -5.13 23.33 -9.36
CA GLU A 103 -5.05 22.96 -7.94
C GLU A 103 -5.14 24.18 -7.01
N LEU A 104 -4.46 25.29 -7.37
CA LEU A 104 -4.57 26.54 -6.62
C LEU A 104 -6.00 27.09 -6.64
N SER A 105 -6.68 27.04 -7.79
CA SER A 105 -8.08 27.46 -7.93
C SER A 105 -8.99 26.65 -7.03
N ASP A 106 -8.84 25.33 -7.04
CA ASP A 106 -9.66 24.41 -6.27
C ASP A 106 -9.46 24.57 -4.76
N LYS A 107 -8.19 24.72 -4.32
CA LYS A 107 -7.85 24.83 -2.89
C LYS A 107 -8.19 26.19 -2.31
N THR A 108 -7.95 27.27 -3.06
CA THR A 108 -8.13 28.65 -2.56
C THR A 108 -9.52 29.23 -2.86
N GLY A 109 -10.25 28.68 -3.83
CA GLY A 109 -11.50 29.24 -4.34
C GLY A 109 -11.33 30.57 -5.08
N ILE A 110 -10.13 30.86 -5.56
CA ILE A 110 -9.80 32.05 -6.37
C ILE A 110 -9.95 31.66 -7.85
N SER A 111 -10.49 32.56 -8.69
CA SER A 111 -10.61 32.27 -10.11
C SER A 111 -9.24 32.09 -10.77
N ILE A 112 -9.17 31.19 -11.76
CA ILE A 112 -7.95 30.91 -12.55
C ILE A 112 -7.30 32.21 -13.07
N ALA A 113 -8.10 33.12 -13.64
CA ALA A 113 -7.60 34.42 -14.12
C ALA A 113 -6.97 35.28 -13.01
N SER A 114 -7.55 35.27 -11.81
CA SER A 114 -6.97 35.97 -10.66
C SER A 114 -5.71 35.30 -10.16
N ILE A 115 -5.62 33.97 -10.21
CA ILE A 115 -4.42 33.23 -9.83
C ILE A 115 -3.26 33.57 -10.76
N TYR A 116 -3.47 33.56 -12.08
CA TYR A 116 -2.43 33.97 -13.03
C TYR A 116 -1.90 35.38 -12.74
N ARG A 117 -2.81 36.35 -12.50
CA ARG A 117 -2.43 37.70 -12.10
C ARG A 117 -1.59 37.72 -10.82
N TYR A 118 -2.01 36.99 -9.78
CA TYR A 118 -1.27 36.94 -8.52
C TYR A 118 0.08 36.23 -8.65
N ILE A 119 0.17 35.16 -9.45
CA ILE A 119 1.42 34.47 -9.77
C ILE A 119 2.39 35.43 -10.46
N MET A 120 1.92 36.25 -11.41
CA MET A 120 2.75 37.28 -12.03
C MET A 120 3.29 38.28 -11.00
N GLU A 121 2.43 38.78 -10.10
CA GLU A 121 2.85 39.70 -9.03
C GLU A 121 3.91 39.08 -8.10
N ILE A 122 3.79 37.81 -7.72
CA ILE A 122 4.73 37.13 -6.79
C ILE A 122 5.83 36.34 -7.51
N SER A 123 5.92 36.42 -8.85
CA SER A 123 6.85 35.65 -9.68
C SER A 123 8.32 35.72 -9.22
N PRO A 124 8.85 36.83 -8.66
CA PRO A 124 10.24 36.85 -8.18
C PRO A 124 10.53 35.85 -7.05
N LEU A 125 9.48 35.37 -6.36
CA LEU A 125 9.58 34.42 -5.25
C LEU A 125 9.48 32.96 -5.71
N LEU A 126 9.11 32.72 -6.96
CA LEU A 126 8.70 31.41 -7.46
C LEU A 126 9.71 30.79 -8.42
N ILE A 127 9.66 29.46 -8.52
CA ILE A 127 10.28 28.66 -9.56
C ILE A 127 9.15 27.91 -10.28
N GLU A 128 9.17 27.92 -11.61
CA GLU A 128 8.27 27.14 -12.44
C GLU A 128 9.00 25.92 -13.01
N ASP A 129 8.39 24.75 -12.89
CA ASP A 129 8.82 23.51 -13.54
C ASP A 129 7.60 22.78 -14.09
N SER A 130 7.57 22.53 -15.40
CA SER A 130 6.55 21.68 -16.04
C SER A 130 5.11 22.11 -15.70
N SER A 131 4.84 23.42 -15.73
CA SER A 131 3.54 24.03 -15.39
C SER A 131 3.10 23.90 -13.92
N ARG A 132 4.04 23.60 -13.02
CA ARG A 132 3.87 23.68 -11.57
C ARG A 132 4.74 24.79 -11.01
N TYR A 133 4.22 25.48 -10.00
CA TYR A 133 4.90 26.55 -9.30
C TYR A 133 5.30 26.09 -7.91
N ARG A 134 6.47 26.52 -7.44
CA ARG A 134 6.91 26.36 -6.04
C ARG A 134 7.67 27.61 -5.58
N ILE A 135 7.74 27.83 -4.28
CA ILE A 135 8.57 28.90 -3.72
C ILE A 135 10.05 28.55 -3.92
N ASN A 136 10.87 29.52 -4.32
CA ASN A 136 12.30 29.35 -4.44
C ASN A 136 12.94 29.02 -3.08
N ASP A 137 13.68 27.91 -2.99
CA ASP A 137 14.30 27.40 -1.76
C ASP A 137 15.28 28.39 -1.10
N LYS A 138 15.73 29.43 -1.83
CA LYS A 138 16.50 30.55 -1.26
C LYS A 138 15.71 31.35 -0.21
N ASN A 139 14.38 31.38 -0.29
CA ASN A 139 13.51 32.11 0.63
C ASN A 139 13.15 31.27 1.88
N LYS A 140 14.16 30.77 2.61
CA LYS A 140 13.96 29.84 3.74
C LYS A 140 13.06 30.42 4.84
N THR A 141 13.30 31.65 5.24
CA THR A 141 12.54 32.35 6.29
C THR A 141 11.07 32.57 5.88
N LEU A 142 10.81 32.80 4.59
CA LEU A 142 9.45 32.88 4.03
C LEU A 142 8.75 31.53 4.10
N ILE A 143 9.42 30.46 3.68
CA ILE A 143 8.86 29.10 3.70
C ILE A 143 8.52 28.70 5.14
N GLU A 144 9.39 28.99 6.10
CA GLU A 144 9.14 28.75 7.52
C GLU A 144 7.91 29.52 8.03
N PHE A 145 7.85 30.83 7.76
CA PHE A 145 6.71 31.66 8.13
C PHE A 145 5.39 31.14 7.54
N LEU A 146 5.37 30.77 6.25
CA LEU A 146 4.17 30.26 5.58
C LEU A 146 3.72 28.91 6.14
N LYS A 147 4.67 28.01 6.49
CA LYS A 147 4.37 26.74 7.16
C LYS A 147 3.75 26.97 8.54
N LEU A 148 4.32 27.88 9.33
CA LEU A 148 3.77 28.25 10.64
C LEU A 148 2.38 28.89 10.53
N MET A 149 2.18 29.76 9.52
CA MET A 149 0.88 30.37 9.21
C MET A 149 -0.17 29.32 8.85
N LYS A 150 0.19 28.35 8.00
CA LYS A 150 -0.69 27.24 7.62
C LYS A 150 -1.10 26.43 8.84
N SER A 151 -0.14 26.00 9.65
CA SER A 151 -0.39 25.24 10.88
C SER A 151 -1.27 26.00 11.88
N GLN A 152 -1.03 27.31 12.05
CA GLN A 152 -1.82 28.15 12.95
C GLN A 152 -3.29 28.23 12.51
N VAL A 153 -3.55 28.41 11.22
CA VAL A 153 -4.92 28.48 10.69
C VAL A 153 -5.59 27.11 10.65
N GLU A 154 -4.84 26.05 10.40
CA GLU A 154 -5.38 24.70 10.52
C GLU A 154 -5.81 24.39 11.96
N PHE A 155 -5.03 24.81 12.96
CA PHE A 155 -5.36 24.64 14.38
C PHE A 155 -6.61 25.45 14.81
N GLN A 156 -6.78 26.63 14.24
CA GLN A 156 -7.89 27.54 14.54
C GLN A 156 -9.16 27.23 13.76
N SER A 157 -9.03 26.62 12.59
CA SER A 157 -10.16 26.21 11.78
C SER A 157 -10.91 25.08 12.48
N SER A 158 -12.20 25.28 12.68
CA SER A 158 -13.06 24.32 13.34
C SER A 158 -13.44 23.15 12.43
N ARG A 159 -13.25 23.33 11.12
CA ARG A 159 -13.38 22.35 10.04
C ARG A 159 -12.26 22.55 9.01
N LEU A 160 -11.64 21.47 8.58
CA LEU A 160 -10.60 21.39 7.55
C LEU A 160 -11.10 20.51 6.42
N ILE A 161 -11.03 20.98 5.18
CA ILE A 161 -11.24 20.13 4.01
C ILE A 161 -9.89 19.51 3.66
N VAL A 162 -9.73 18.22 3.91
CA VAL A 162 -8.49 17.46 3.68
C VAL A 162 -8.37 17.08 2.21
N TRP A 163 -9.49 16.74 1.58
CA TRP A 163 -9.56 16.38 0.16
C TRP A 163 -10.91 16.77 -0.43
N MET A 164 -10.94 17.10 -1.72
CA MET A 164 -12.16 17.42 -2.44
C MET A 164 -12.01 17.06 -3.93
N ARG A 165 -13.04 16.45 -4.50
CA ARG A 165 -13.17 16.25 -5.94
C ARG A 165 -14.63 16.31 -6.33
N GLN A 166 -14.99 17.25 -7.22
CA GLN A 166 -16.39 17.49 -7.61
C GLN A 166 -17.28 17.70 -6.37
N THR A 167 -18.24 16.81 -6.13
CA THR A 167 -19.17 16.85 -4.99
C THR A 167 -18.64 16.11 -3.76
N GLU A 168 -17.59 15.30 -3.89
CA GLU A 168 -17.03 14.52 -2.79
C GLU A 168 -16.04 15.33 -1.96
N LYS A 169 -16.10 15.17 -0.62
CA LYS A 169 -15.22 15.89 0.32
C LYS A 169 -14.82 14.99 1.49
N LEU A 170 -13.54 15.05 1.86
CA LEU A 170 -13.02 14.54 3.12
C LEU A 170 -12.77 15.71 4.06
N ILE A 171 -13.38 15.69 5.24
CA ILE A 171 -13.39 16.82 6.18
C ILE A 171 -12.92 16.34 7.55
N ALA A 172 -11.97 17.05 8.16
CA ALA A 172 -11.64 16.91 9.58
C ALA A 172 -12.28 18.06 10.37
N ALA A 173 -13.17 17.78 11.32
CA ALA A 173 -13.88 18.78 12.11
C ALA A 173 -13.63 18.54 13.60
N LYS A 174 -13.55 19.57 14.44
CA LYS A 174 -13.38 19.36 15.89
C LYS A 174 -14.57 18.54 16.41
N LYS A 175 -14.35 17.63 17.37
CA LYS A 175 -15.40 16.70 17.87
C LYS A 175 -16.70 17.36 18.34
N THR A 176 -16.66 18.64 18.72
CA THR A 176 -17.84 19.43 19.08
C THR A 176 -18.72 19.84 17.90
N ILE A 177 -18.32 19.50 16.67
CA ILE A 177 -18.93 19.97 15.43
C ILE A 177 -19.33 18.78 14.58
N SER A 178 -20.64 18.54 14.49
CA SER A 178 -21.20 17.61 13.52
C SER A 178 -21.21 18.23 12.12
N VAL A 179 -21.12 17.39 11.09
CA VAL A 179 -21.23 17.80 9.68
C VAL A 179 -22.49 17.14 9.12
N SER A 180 -23.44 17.94 8.65
CA SER A 180 -24.67 17.45 8.03
C SER A 180 -24.37 16.72 6.70
N ASP A 181 -25.20 15.73 6.38
CA ASP A 181 -25.11 14.95 5.14
C ASP A 181 -23.75 14.28 4.89
N ALA A 182 -23.07 13.93 5.98
CA ALA A 182 -21.78 13.26 5.96
C ALA A 182 -21.79 11.96 6.77
N VAL A 183 -20.78 11.11 6.54
CA VAL A 183 -20.56 9.86 7.26
C VAL A 183 -19.18 9.87 7.92
N LEU A 184 -19.06 9.32 9.13
CA LEU A 184 -17.76 9.19 9.80
C LEU A 184 -16.85 8.21 9.05
N THR A 185 -15.56 8.55 8.95
CA THR A 185 -14.53 7.78 8.26
C THR A 185 -13.15 7.95 8.90
N ALA A 186 -12.09 7.45 8.26
CA ALA A 186 -10.70 7.56 8.72
C ALA A 186 -10.55 7.15 10.20
N PHE A 187 -9.72 7.88 10.96
CA PHE A 187 -9.45 7.60 12.36
C PHE A 187 -10.71 7.53 13.25
N SER A 188 -11.79 8.23 12.89
CA SER A 188 -13.05 8.21 13.66
C SER A 188 -13.78 6.88 13.63
N ARG A 189 -13.44 5.99 12.70
CA ARG A 189 -14.05 4.66 12.56
C ARG A 189 -13.10 3.53 12.96
N PHE A 190 -11.88 3.82 13.43
CA PHE A 190 -10.90 2.79 13.76
C PHE A 190 -11.35 1.89 14.93
N SER A 191 -12.13 2.44 15.87
CA SER A 191 -12.72 1.70 16.99
C SER A 191 -13.63 0.56 16.53
N ASP A 192 -14.35 0.74 15.43
CA ASP A 192 -15.23 -0.29 14.85
C ASP A 192 -14.45 -1.55 14.43
N PHE A 193 -13.14 -1.43 14.27
CA PHE A 193 -12.22 -2.49 13.88
C PHE A 193 -11.18 -2.80 14.97
N ASN A 194 -11.54 -2.57 16.23
CA ASN A 194 -10.69 -2.87 17.40
C ASN A 194 -9.32 -2.17 17.39
N VAL A 195 -9.26 -0.93 16.86
CA VAL A 195 -8.09 -0.06 16.92
C VAL A 195 -8.49 1.24 17.61
N GLU A 196 -8.19 1.37 18.89
CA GLU A 196 -8.50 2.59 19.64
C GLU A 196 -7.48 3.69 19.33
N TYR A 197 -7.93 4.78 18.73
CA TYR A 197 -7.08 5.94 18.48
C TYR A 197 -7.86 7.24 18.68
N HIS A 198 -7.43 8.02 19.66
CA HIS A 198 -8.08 9.28 19.99
C HIS A 198 -7.40 10.45 19.27
N THR A 199 -8.19 11.18 18.49
CA THR A 199 -7.77 12.44 17.90
C THR A 199 -8.66 13.58 18.36
N ILE A 200 -8.18 14.82 18.18
CA ILE A 200 -8.93 16.04 18.48
C ILE A 200 -10.02 16.34 17.43
N TYR A 201 -9.99 15.63 16.29
CA TYR A 201 -10.92 15.79 15.18
C TYR A 201 -11.81 14.54 15.03
N ASP A 202 -12.99 14.75 14.48
CA ASP A 202 -13.72 13.72 13.77
C ASP A 202 -13.58 13.91 12.27
N TYR A 203 -13.50 12.79 11.55
CA TYR A 203 -13.28 12.76 10.12
C TYR A 203 -14.55 12.31 9.42
N TYR A 204 -14.97 13.09 8.43
CA TYR A 204 -16.24 12.97 7.73
C TYR A 204 -16.01 12.87 6.22
N PHE A 205 -16.79 12.02 5.55
CA PHE A 205 -16.89 11.96 4.10
C PHE A 205 -18.25 12.48 3.64
N LEU A 206 -18.26 13.30 2.59
CA LEU A 206 -19.45 13.69 1.83
C LEU A 206 -19.35 13.20 0.38
N PRO A 207 -20.47 12.86 -0.27
CA PRO A 207 -21.82 12.78 0.31
C PRO A 207 -21.97 11.57 1.25
N LYS A 208 -22.99 11.58 2.11
CA LYS A 208 -23.31 10.46 2.99
C LYS A 208 -23.49 9.18 2.17
N LYS A 209 -22.68 8.17 2.48
CA LYS A 209 -22.73 6.84 1.88
C LYS A 209 -22.20 5.80 2.87
N GLU A 210 -22.31 4.52 2.53
CA GLU A 210 -21.57 3.48 3.22
C GLU A 210 -20.09 3.56 2.86
N VAL A 211 -19.22 3.38 3.85
CA VAL A 211 -17.76 3.53 3.70
C VAL A 211 -17.10 2.22 4.09
N SER A 212 -16.35 1.61 3.17
CA SER A 212 -15.70 0.33 3.40
C SER A 212 -14.43 0.44 4.27
N ALA A 213 -13.91 -0.69 4.76
CA ALA A 213 -12.68 -0.72 5.54
C ALA A 213 -11.47 -0.16 4.76
N GLU A 214 -11.40 -0.43 3.46
CA GLU A 214 -10.37 0.12 2.56
C GLU A 214 -10.48 1.64 2.42
N GLU A 215 -11.71 2.16 2.26
CA GLU A 215 -11.94 3.61 2.21
C GLU A 215 -11.58 4.27 3.55
N ILE A 216 -11.93 3.65 4.68
CA ILE A 216 -11.54 4.12 6.02
C ILE A 216 -10.01 4.20 6.14
N LEU A 217 -9.29 3.15 5.72
CA LEU A 217 -7.81 3.15 5.73
C LEU A 217 -7.25 4.26 4.84
N VAL A 218 -7.70 4.36 3.58
CA VAL A 218 -7.15 5.33 2.62
C VAL A 218 -7.49 6.77 3.01
N HIS A 219 -8.68 7.03 3.53
CA HIS A 219 -9.02 8.33 4.09
C HIS A 219 -8.14 8.66 5.30
N ALA A 220 -7.80 7.69 6.15
CA ALA A 220 -6.88 7.90 7.27
C ALA A 220 -5.46 8.23 6.79
N ILE A 221 -4.95 7.52 5.77
CA ILE A 221 -3.66 7.83 5.15
C ILE A 221 -3.66 9.25 4.55
N CYS A 222 -4.75 9.64 3.89
CA CYS A 222 -4.94 11.00 3.35
C CYS A 222 -4.96 12.08 4.44
N CYS A 223 -5.50 11.76 5.61
CA CYS A 223 -5.57 12.65 6.77
C CYS A 223 -4.31 12.67 7.64
N ALA A 224 -3.38 11.73 7.44
CA ALA A 224 -2.22 11.58 8.31
C ALA A 224 -1.22 12.73 8.11
N LYS A 225 -0.80 13.36 9.22
CA LYS A 225 0.11 14.52 9.20
C LYS A 225 1.49 14.23 9.76
N ASP A 226 1.66 13.10 10.43
CA ASP A 226 2.89 12.73 11.10
C ASP A 226 3.09 11.21 11.14
N ALA A 227 4.29 10.81 11.58
CA ALA A 227 4.67 9.41 11.72
C ALA A 227 3.78 8.64 12.71
N ASN A 228 3.20 9.32 13.70
CA ASN A 228 2.33 8.69 14.68
C ASN A 228 1.00 8.26 14.06
N MET A 229 0.39 9.12 13.26
CA MET A 229 -0.86 8.85 12.53
C MET A 229 -0.66 7.76 11.48
N ILE A 230 0.45 7.80 10.72
CA ILE A 230 0.80 6.74 9.77
C ILE A 230 0.99 5.41 10.47
N SER A 231 1.71 5.37 11.60
CA SER A 231 1.87 4.13 12.38
C SER A 231 0.54 3.51 12.79
N VAL A 232 -0.46 4.33 13.11
CA VAL A 232 -1.80 3.84 13.47
C VAL A 232 -2.58 3.37 12.23
N CYS A 233 -2.40 4.00 11.06
CA CYS A 233 -2.91 3.47 9.79
C CYS A 233 -2.32 2.10 9.46
N ILE A 234 -1.01 1.93 9.70
CA ILE A 234 -0.32 0.66 9.49
C ILE A 234 -0.87 -0.41 10.44
N ILE A 235 -1.06 -0.09 11.73
CA ILE A 235 -1.66 -1.01 12.70
C ILE A 235 -3.09 -1.40 12.28
N PHE A 236 -3.90 -0.43 11.84
CA PHE A 236 -5.25 -0.69 11.35
C PHE A 236 -5.26 -1.63 10.16
N TYR A 237 -4.39 -1.40 9.17
CA TYR A 237 -4.20 -2.30 8.05
C TYR A 237 -3.79 -3.70 8.52
N LEU A 238 -2.78 -3.83 9.38
CA LEU A 238 -2.30 -5.12 9.86
C LEU A 238 -3.36 -5.95 10.60
N LYS A 239 -4.20 -5.32 11.44
CA LYS A 239 -5.27 -6.02 12.16
C LYS A 239 -6.40 -6.49 11.25
N ASN A 240 -6.68 -5.76 10.18
CA ASN A 240 -7.85 -5.97 9.35
C ASN A 240 -7.51 -6.46 7.94
N LYS A 241 -6.24 -6.81 7.70
CA LYS A 241 -5.75 -7.27 6.40
C LYS A 241 -6.56 -8.44 5.83
N GLY A 242 -7.03 -9.35 6.69
CA GLY A 242 -7.77 -10.55 6.26
C GLY A 242 -9.15 -10.27 5.63
N ILE A 243 -9.69 -9.05 5.79
CA ILE A 243 -11.00 -8.66 5.24
C ILE A 243 -10.91 -7.54 4.19
N MET A 244 -9.70 -7.06 3.87
CA MET A 244 -9.49 -5.93 2.96
C MET A 244 -9.03 -6.39 1.58
N ASP A 245 -9.48 -5.69 0.54
CA ASP A 245 -9.00 -5.88 -0.83
C ASP A 245 -7.88 -4.90 -1.19
N LEU A 246 -6.69 -5.42 -1.45
CA LEU A 246 -5.50 -4.65 -1.83
C LEU A 246 -5.69 -3.83 -3.12
N PHE A 247 -6.38 -4.37 -4.15
CA PHE A 247 -6.61 -3.63 -5.40
C PHE A 247 -7.47 -2.41 -5.16
N LYS A 248 -8.50 -2.59 -4.35
CA LYS A 248 -9.38 -1.50 -3.95
C LYS A 248 -8.62 -0.45 -3.16
N ILE A 249 -7.71 -0.84 -2.26
CA ILE A 249 -6.83 0.11 -1.55
C ILE A 249 -5.98 0.88 -2.56
N GLU A 250 -5.32 0.22 -3.52
CA GLU A 250 -4.47 0.89 -4.51
C GLU A 250 -5.25 1.83 -5.43
N GLU A 251 -6.44 1.43 -5.88
CA GLU A 251 -7.34 2.26 -6.69
C GLU A 251 -7.75 3.51 -5.92
N LEU A 252 -8.19 3.34 -4.66
CA LEU A 252 -8.55 4.45 -3.79
C LEU A 252 -7.33 5.33 -3.51
N SER A 253 -6.15 4.77 -3.26
CA SER A 253 -4.92 5.55 -3.04
C SER A 253 -4.57 6.40 -4.25
N ARG A 254 -4.81 5.93 -5.49
CA ARG A 254 -4.68 6.76 -6.70
C ARG A 254 -5.74 7.85 -6.73
N LYS A 255 -7.01 7.53 -6.44
CA LYS A 255 -8.12 8.50 -6.40
C LYS A 255 -7.86 9.65 -5.42
N TYR A 256 -7.35 9.34 -4.23
CA TYR A 256 -7.07 10.30 -3.16
C TYR A 256 -5.67 10.92 -3.24
N GLY A 257 -4.87 10.58 -4.25
CA GLY A 257 -3.54 11.16 -4.47
C GLY A 257 -2.47 10.72 -3.45
N VAL A 258 -2.68 9.58 -2.78
CA VAL A 258 -1.79 9.03 -1.73
C VAL A 258 -1.10 7.74 -2.13
N ILE A 259 -1.08 7.40 -3.43
CA ILE A 259 -0.47 6.16 -3.93
C ILE A 259 1.02 6.04 -3.58
N GLU A 260 1.78 7.14 -3.62
CA GLU A 260 3.20 7.11 -3.22
C GLU A 260 3.38 6.78 -1.74
N LEU A 261 2.54 7.37 -0.88
CA LEU A 261 2.57 7.13 0.56
C LEU A 261 2.11 5.71 0.91
N TRP A 262 1.14 5.17 0.17
CA TRP A 262 0.75 3.76 0.29
C TRP A 262 1.90 2.81 -0.08
N MET A 263 2.60 3.09 -1.18
CA MET A 263 3.78 2.31 -1.57
C MET A 263 4.91 2.41 -0.52
N ASP A 264 5.12 3.59 0.05
CA ASP A 264 6.07 3.78 1.16
C ASP A 264 5.65 2.97 2.40
N ILE A 265 4.36 2.87 2.74
CA ILE A 265 3.84 2.02 3.82
C ILE A 265 4.16 0.55 3.58
N ILE A 266 3.94 0.05 2.36
CA ILE A 266 4.27 -1.33 2.01
C ILE A 266 5.79 -1.57 2.14
N ALA A 267 6.62 -0.68 1.61
CA ALA A 267 8.07 -0.77 1.73
C ALA A 267 8.54 -0.70 3.20
N TYR A 268 7.91 0.15 4.02
CA TYR A 268 8.20 0.29 5.43
C TYR A 268 7.87 -0.98 6.22
N LEU A 269 6.72 -1.60 5.98
CA LEU A 269 6.31 -2.87 6.59
C LEU A 269 7.26 -4.02 6.24
N GLU A 270 7.86 -3.97 5.05
CA GLU A 270 8.89 -4.92 4.66
C GLU A 270 10.20 -4.66 5.42
N ASN A 271 10.62 -3.40 5.53
CA ASN A 271 11.88 -3.00 6.17
C ASN A 271 11.87 -3.04 7.70
N THR A 272 10.74 -2.74 8.37
CA THR A 272 10.67 -2.74 9.85
C THR A 272 10.55 -4.11 10.48
N THR A 273 10.35 -5.13 9.67
CA THR A 273 10.55 -6.52 10.08
C THR A 273 12.04 -6.93 10.12
N ILE A 274 12.97 -6.02 9.79
CA ILE A 274 14.41 -6.26 9.69
C ILE A 274 15.11 -5.66 10.91
N LYS A 275 15.66 -6.50 11.80
CA LYS A 275 16.75 -6.04 12.68
C LYS A 275 18.01 -5.87 11.81
N ASN A 276 18.45 -4.62 11.69
CA ASN A 276 19.74 -4.17 11.15
C ASN A 276 20.04 -4.49 9.69
N ARG A 277 20.33 -3.44 8.91
CA ARG A 277 21.31 -3.54 7.81
C ARG A 277 22.23 -2.34 7.74
N ARG A 278 23.53 -2.64 7.86
CA ARG A 278 24.61 -1.84 7.28
C ARG A 278 24.47 -1.87 5.76
N ARG A 279 24.62 -0.67 5.18
CA ARG A 279 24.78 -0.33 3.76
C ARG A 279 25.45 -1.44 2.94
N PHE A 280 24.85 -1.84 1.84
CA PHE A 280 25.54 -2.05 0.55
C PHE A 280 24.48 -2.09 -0.55
N PHE A 281 24.53 -1.16 -1.52
CA PHE A 281 24.33 -1.44 -2.95
C PHE A 281 24.87 -0.27 -3.78
N LYS A 282 25.71 -0.59 -4.77
CA LYS A 282 26.34 0.36 -5.71
C LYS A 282 25.43 0.60 -6.93
N PRO A 283 25.50 1.80 -7.55
CA PRO A 283 24.60 2.21 -8.63
C PRO A 283 25.16 1.88 -10.02
N ARG A 284 24.65 0.82 -10.65
CA ARG A 284 24.66 0.65 -12.12
C ARG A 284 23.47 -0.23 -12.51
N ASP A 285 22.37 0.42 -12.87
CA ASP A 285 21.40 -0.02 -13.88
C ASP A 285 20.52 1.20 -14.21
N ILE A 286 21.07 2.01 -15.12
CA ILE A 286 20.48 3.23 -15.67
C ILE A 286 19.62 2.81 -16.86
N PHE A 287 18.39 2.38 -16.61
CA PHE A 287 17.27 2.39 -17.56
C PHE A 287 15.99 2.42 -16.71
N TYR A 288 14.85 2.87 -17.27
CA TYR A 288 13.53 2.97 -16.59
C TYR A 288 13.25 4.30 -15.86
N ARG A 289 13.18 5.38 -16.65
CA ARG A 289 12.70 6.70 -16.24
C ARG A 289 11.35 7.10 -16.84
N LYS A 290 10.47 6.15 -17.19
CA LYS A 290 9.19 6.49 -17.86
C LYS A 290 7.91 5.86 -17.34
N ASN A 291 7.95 4.97 -16.35
CA ASN A 291 6.78 4.53 -15.57
C ASN A 291 7.31 4.08 -14.19
N HIS A 292 7.19 4.94 -13.19
CA HIS A 292 7.89 4.80 -11.91
C HIS A 292 7.24 3.78 -10.98
N ILE A 293 7.87 2.60 -10.84
CA ILE A 293 7.91 1.85 -9.57
C ILE A 293 9.36 1.41 -9.36
N VAL A 294 10.12 2.21 -8.62
CA VAL A 294 11.39 1.79 -8.03
C VAL A 294 11.06 1.24 -6.65
N CYS A 295 10.93 -0.08 -6.53
CA CYS A 295 10.89 -0.73 -5.23
C CYS A 295 12.25 -0.53 -4.55
N ASN A 296 12.27 0.23 -3.44
CA ASN A 296 13.07 0.01 -2.21
C ASN A 296 13.51 1.28 -1.46
N ALA A 297 13.24 2.49 -1.96
CA ALA A 297 13.55 3.72 -1.22
C ALA A 297 12.26 4.40 -0.73
N ILE A 298 12.02 4.34 0.59
CA ILE A 298 10.95 5.11 1.24
C ILE A 298 11.22 6.59 0.96
N LYS A 299 10.30 7.25 0.24
CA LYS A 299 10.45 8.67 -0.14
C LYS A 299 10.16 9.59 1.05
N ASN A 300 9.06 9.34 1.76
CA ASN A 300 8.58 10.17 2.87
C ASN A 300 9.08 9.67 4.24
N LYS A 301 10.41 9.57 4.42
CA LYS A 301 11.00 8.91 5.62
C LYS A 301 10.58 9.50 6.96
N ASP A 302 10.32 10.79 7.00
CA ASP A 302 9.83 11.55 8.16
C ASP A 302 8.41 11.17 8.59
N MET A 303 7.64 10.54 7.71
CA MET A 303 6.29 10.03 7.97
C MET A 303 6.30 8.63 8.60
N PHE A 304 7.46 8.07 8.95
CA PHE A 304 7.58 6.73 9.50
C PHE A 304 8.44 6.71 10.76
N LEU A 305 7.94 6.07 11.82
CA LEU A 305 8.71 5.87 13.05
C LEU A 305 9.88 4.91 12.77
N PRO A 306 11.00 5.00 13.51
CA PRO A 306 12.00 3.94 13.53
C PRO A 306 11.37 2.59 13.87
N GLY A 307 11.86 1.50 13.27
CA GLY A 307 11.22 0.18 13.41
C GLY A 307 11.07 -0.30 14.85
N ALA A 308 12.05 -0.04 15.72
CA ALA A 308 11.95 -0.40 17.14
C ALA A 308 10.79 0.34 17.85
N GLU A 309 10.67 1.65 17.63
CA GLU A 309 9.61 2.48 18.22
C GLU A 309 8.22 2.07 17.69
N PHE A 310 8.13 1.77 16.40
CA PHE A 310 6.89 1.24 15.81
C PHE A 310 6.49 -0.11 16.41
N LEU A 311 7.45 -1.02 16.62
CA LEU A 311 7.18 -2.32 17.24
C LEU A 311 6.66 -2.16 18.68
N GLU A 312 7.22 -1.25 19.46
CA GLU A 312 6.71 -0.94 20.80
C GLU A 312 5.29 -0.40 20.74
N LYS A 313 5.04 0.57 19.85
CA LYS A 313 3.70 1.13 19.66
C LYS A 313 2.71 0.05 19.29
N ALA A 314 3.04 -0.82 18.34
CA ALA A 314 2.13 -1.83 17.84
C ALA A 314 1.89 -2.99 18.83
N LYS A 315 2.81 -3.28 19.76
CA LYS A 315 2.53 -4.17 20.90
C LYS A 315 1.35 -3.67 21.76
N VAL A 316 1.23 -2.35 21.97
CA VAL A 316 0.10 -1.76 22.72
C VAL A 316 -1.25 -2.09 22.06
N TYR A 317 -1.27 -2.30 20.75
CA TYR A 317 -2.48 -2.61 19.99
C TYR A 317 -2.74 -4.12 19.82
N ASN A 318 -1.97 -4.98 20.51
CA ASN A 318 -2.01 -6.45 20.39
C ASN A 318 -1.81 -6.95 18.95
N THR A 319 -1.04 -6.25 18.12
CA THR A 319 -0.66 -6.77 16.80
C THR A 319 0.57 -7.67 16.93
N ASN A 320 0.37 -8.96 16.68
CA ASN A 320 1.46 -9.93 16.64
C ASN A 320 2.34 -9.69 15.39
N PHE A 321 3.59 -9.30 15.61
CA PHE A 321 4.58 -9.25 14.54
C PHE A 321 5.14 -10.65 14.32
N VAL A 322 5.09 -11.10 13.07
CA VAL A 322 5.73 -12.37 12.71
C VAL A 322 7.21 -12.13 12.48
N ILE A 323 8.04 -12.78 13.30
CA ILE A 323 9.50 -12.81 13.17
C ILE A 323 9.85 -13.41 11.80
N LYS A 324 10.72 -12.74 11.04
CA LYS A 324 11.24 -13.25 9.77
C LYS A 324 12.73 -13.59 9.92
N TYR A 325 13.16 -14.68 9.30
CA TYR A 325 14.51 -15.24 9.39
C TYR A 325 15.32 -14.96 8.12
N HIS A 326 16.62 -14.68 8.28
CA HIS A 326 17.57 -14.42 7.19
C HIS A 326 18.30 -15.68 6.73
N GLY A 327 18.82 -15.66 5.49
CA GLY A 327 19.43 -16.82 4.83
C GLY A 327 20.52 -17.57 5.62
N GLU A 328 21.36 -16.88 6.40
CA GLU A 328 22.43 -17.53 7.19
C GLU A 328 21.88 -18.35 8.37
N ASN A 329 20.79 -17.90 8.99
CA ASN A 329 20.16 -18.60 10.13
C ASN A 329 19.05 -19.56 9.70
N LEU A 330 18.58 -19.46 8.45
CA LEU A 330 17.41 -20.22 8.00
C LEU A 330 17.72 -21.72 7.83
N PHE A 331 18.95 -22.05 7.43
CA PHE A 331 19.37 -23.43 7.14
C PHE A 331 20.19 -24.06 8.28
N SER A 332 20.50 -23.33 9.35
CA SER A 332 21.22 -23.89 10.51
C SER A 332 20.44 -25.04 11.15
N ILE A 333 19.11 -24.97 11.10
CA ILE A 333 18.21 -26.03 11.56
C ILE A 333 18.45 -27.36 10.84
N PHE A 334 18.82 -27.34 9.57
CA PHE A 334 19.12 -28.55 8.81
C PHE A 334 20.43 -29.18 9.25
N ASN A 335 21.39 -28.37 9.73
CA ASN A 335 22.57 -28.90 10.40
C ASN A 335 22.20 -29.59 11.72
N GLU A 336 21.31 -29.01 12.53
CA GLU A 336 20.87 -29.60 13.80
C GLU A 336 20.20 -30.97 13.57
N ILE A 337 19.19 -31.06 12.70
CA ILE A 337 18.50 -32.33 12.44
C ILE A 337 19.41 -33.39 11.80
N SER A 338 20.38 -32.97 10.98
CA SER A 338 21.32 -33.90 10.34
C SER A 338 22.25 -34.59 11.35
N THR A 339 22.50 -33.98 12.52
CA THR A 339 23.44 -34.50 13.52
C THR A 339 22.85 -35.52 14.49
N ILE A 340 21.51 -35.63 14.56
CA ILE A 340 20.85 -36.35 15.65
C ILE A 340 20.52 -37.79 15.30
N ARG A 341 20.37 -38.13 14.02
CA ARG A 341 20.01 -39.50 13.62
C ARG A 341 20.93 -40.07 12.55
N ASP A 342 21.58 -41.16 12.90
CA ASP A 342 22.29 -42.07 12.01
C ASP A 342 21.30 -43.06 11.36
N LYS A 343 20.27 -42.53 10.68
CA LYS A 343 19.24 -43.36 10.03
C LYS A 343 19.75 -43.77 8.65
N ASN A 344 19.92 -45.07 8.41
CA ASN A 344 20.36 -45.68 7.14
C ASN A 344 19.55 -45.30 5.87
N ASN A 345 18.51 -44.46 5.99
CA ASN A 345 17.66 -44.03 4.88
C ASN A 345 18.07 -42.64 4.42
N LYS A 346 18.38 -42.51 3.13
CA LYS A 346 18.58 -41.22 2.46
C LYS A 346 17.23 -40.52 2.29
N ILE A 347 17.13 -39.29 2.77
CA ILE A 347 15.92 -38.48 2.72
C ILE A 347 16.15 -37.33 1.77
N GLU A 348 15.28 -37.23 0.77
CA GLU A 348 15.26 -36.12 -0.17
C GLU A 348 14.10 -35.18 0.16
N ILE A 349 14.43 -33.91 0.38
CA ILE A 349 13.49 -32.87 0.77
C ILE A 349 13.49 -31.80 -0.32
N TYR A 350 12.32 -31.45 -0.82
CA TYR A 350 12.15 -30.43 -1.86
C TYR A 350 11.57 -29.16 -1.25
N MET A 351 12.38 -28.12 -1.16
CA MET A 351 12.00 -26.83 -0.60
C MET A 351 11.39 -25.91 -1.66
N ILE A 352 10.27 -25.29 -1.30
CA ILE A 352 9.59 -24.27 -2.12
C ILE A 352 9.47 -22.95 -1.35
N GLY A 353 8.64 -22.04 -1.86
CA GLY A 353 8.19 -20.88 -1.10
C GLY A 353 9.28 -19.88 -0.74
N GLY A 354 9.12 -19.23 0.41
CA GLY A 354 9.97 -18.10 0.80
C GLY A 354 11.43 -18.48 1.05
N GLY A 355 11.68 -19.67 1.60
CA GLY A 355 13.03 -20.17 1.89
C GLY A 355 13.86 -20.39 0.62
N ALA A 356 13.28 -21.02 -0.39
CA ALA A 356 13.95 -21.21 -1.68
C ALA A 356 14.23 -19.86 -2.38
N LEU A 357 13.29 -18.91 -2.33
CA LEU A 357 13.46 -17.58 -2.92
C LEU A 357 14.61 -16.76 -2.30
N ILE A 358 14.95 -17.00 -1.03
CA ILE A 358 16.12 -16.37 -0.40
C ILE A 358 17.41 -16.88 -1.04
N ARG A 359 17.52 -18.18 -1.34
CA ARG A 359 18.72 -18.74 -2.00
C ARG A 359 18.85 -18.28 -3.44
N TYR A 360 17.76 -17.97 -4.11
CA TYR A 360 17.77 -17.25 -5.38
C TYR A 360 17.95 -15.72 -5.24
N GLY A 361 18.20 -15.15 -4.06
CA GLY A 361 18.35 -13.69 -3.91
C GLY A 361 17.13 -12.87 -4.33
N VAL A 362 15.95 -13.51 -4.43
CA VAL A 362 14.69 -12.87 -4.83
C VAL A 362 14.10 -12.09 -3.64
N LYS A 363 14.20 -12.66 -2.43
CA LYS A 363 13.84 -11.99 -1.17
C LYS A 363 14.90 -12.23 -0.11
N GLU A 364 14.83 -11.51 1.01
CA GLU A 364 15.89 -11.53 2.03
C GLU A 364 15.51 -12.26 3.31
N THR A 365 14.21 -12.36 3.58
CA THR A 365 13.67 -12.99 4.79
C THR A 365 12.39 -13.76 4.51
N THR A 366 12.14 -14.79 5.32
CA THR A 366 10.92 -15.60 5.28
C THR A 366 10.48 -15.92 6.70
N LYS A 367 9.18 -16.20 6.89
CA LYS A 367 8.61 -16.57 8.19
C LYS A 367 8.71 -18.07 8.42
N ASP A 368 8.62 -18.80 7.31
CA ASP A 368 8.39 -20.22 7.21
C ASP A 368 9.30 -20.86 6.15
N LEU A 369 9.50 -22.17 6.31
CA LEU A 369 10.13 -23.07 5.37
C LEU A 369 9.11 -24.10 4.90
N ASP A 370 8.82 -24.08 3.61
CA ASP A 370 7.89 -25.00 2.94
C ASP A 370 8.68 -26.20 2.40
N LEU A 371 8.46 -27.39 2.97
CA LEU A 371 9.20 -28.62 2.64
C LEU A 371 8.25 -29.68 2.08
N ILE A 372 8.62 -30.27 0.95
CA ILE A 372 7.87 -31.35 0.30
C ILE A 372 8.68 -32.65 0.37
N LEU A 373 8.03 -33.73 0.79
CA LEU A 373 8.56 -35.09 0.72
C LEU A 373 7.72 -35.95 -0.22
N GLU A 374 8.32 -37.01 -0.76
CA GLU A 374 7.64 -37.86 -1.75
C GLU A 374 6.68 -38.88 -1.13
N ASN A 375 7.00 -39.34 0.09
CA ASN A 375 6.32 -40.47 0.71
C ASN A 375 6.14 -40.28 2.23
N GLN A 376 5.24 -41.07 2.80
CA GLN A 376 4.91 -41.02 4.23
C GLN A 376 6.09 -41.43 5.13
N ILE A 377 6.93 -42.35 4.69
CA ILE A 377 8.03 -42.88 5.51
C ILE A 377 9.06 -41.77 5.77
N ASP A 378 9.47 -41.06 4.73
CA ASP A 378 10.40 -39.93 4.84
C ASP A 378 9.81 -38.79 5.68
N PHE A 379 8.50 -38.56 5.54
CA PHE A 379 7.78 -37.58 6.35
C PHE A 379 7.86 -37.88 7.84
N GLU A 380 7.56 -39.12 8.26
CA GLU A 380 7.65 -39.51 9.67
C GLU A 380 9.08 -39.38 10.18
N ILE A 381 10.07 -39.75 9.36
CA ILE A 381 11.47 -39.61 9.74
C ILE A 381 11.88 -38.15 9.95
N LEU A 382 11.46 -37.25 9.06
CA LEU A 382 11.76 -35.82 9.17
C LEU A 382 11.03 -35.19 10.36
N LYS A 383 9.77 -35.54 10.57
CA LYS A 383 8.94 -35.07 11.69
C LYS A 383 9.57 -35.44 13.03
N ASP A 384 9.96 -36.71 13.17
CA ASP A 384 10.73 -37.23 14.32
C ASP A 384 12.01 -36.41 14.56
N ALA A 385 12.78 -36.12 13.50
CA ALA A 385 14.03 -35.38 13.63
C ALA A 385 13.80 -33.94 14.11
N PHE A 386 12.69 -33.31 13.71
CA PHE A 386 12.28 -32.00 14.24
C PHE A 386 11.84 -32.09 15.71
N PHE A 387 11.10 -33.12 16.11
CA PHE A 387 10.77 -33.34 17.53
C PHE A 387 12.02 -33.47 18.40
N ASP A 388 13.02 -34.20 17.94
CA ASP A 388 14.28 -34.39 18.69
C ASP A 388 15.03 -33.06 18.92
N ILE A 389 14.82 -32.04 18.08
CA ILE A 389 15.37 -30.68 18.26
C ILE A 389 14.39 -29.68 18.88
N ASN A 390 13.40 -30.17 19.63
CA ASN A 390 12.40 -29.40 20.38
C ASN A 390 11.42 -28.59 19.51
N PHE A 391 11.17 -29.01 18.27
CA PHE A 391 9.96 -28.56 17.58
C PHE A 391 8.75 -29.30 18.13
N HIS A 392 7.59 -28.64 18.04
CA HIS A 392 6.30 -29.22 18.37
C HIS A 392 5.31 -28.97 17.25
N GLU A 393 4.38 -29.92 17.09
CA GLU A 393 3.30 -29.82 16.12
C GLU A 393 2.23 -28.84 16.60
N VAL A 394 1.72 -28.02 15.67
CA VAL A 394 0.64 -27.06 15.95
C VAL A 394 -0.71 -27.76 15.77
N ALA A 395 -1.41 -27.99 16.89
CA ALA A 395 -2.63 -28.81 16.93
C ALA A 395 -3.87 -28.15 16.29
N ASP A 396 -3.90 -26.83 16.12
CA ASP A 396 -5.11 -26.09 15.70
C ASP A 396 -4.83 -25.21 14.46
N VAL A 397 -4.93 -25.84 13.29
CA VAL A 397 -4.78 -25.13 12.01
C VAL A 397 -6.11 -24.47 11.65
N THR A 398 -6.12 -23.14 11.63
CA THR A 398 -7.28 -22.32 11.19
C THR A 398 -7.86 -22.83 9.86
N PRO A 399 -9.15 -22.58 9.53
CA PRO A 399 -9.79 -23.08 8.30
C PRO A 399 -9.03 -22.76 7.01
N ALA A 400 -8.30 -21.62 6.96
CA ALA A 400 -7.47 -21.24 5.83
C ALA A 400 -6.29 -22.20 5.57
N TYR A 401 -5.78 -22.88 6.61
CA TYR A 401 -4.70 -23.86 6.51
C TYR A 401 -5.19 -25.28 6.19
N LYS A 402 -6.41 -25.66 6.58
CA LYS A 402 -7.02 -26.92 6.14
C LYS A 402 -7.09 -27.03 4.61
N ASN A 403 -7.27 -25.89 3.92
CA ASN A 403 -7.29 -25.81 2.46
C ASN A 403 -5.91 -25.97 1.79
N LEU A 404 -4.80 -25.84 2.53
CA LEU A 404 -3.44 -25.97 1.98
C LEU A 404 -2.96 -27.43 1.91
N CYS A 405 -3.71 -28.37 2.48
CA CYS A 405 -3.30 -29.77 2.63
C CYS A 405 -1.92 -29.93 3.28
N THR A 406 -1.48 -28.98 4.10
CA THR A 406 -0.24 -29.11 4.87
C THR A 406 -0.35 -30.34 5.75
N SER A 407 0.59 -31.29 5.61
CA SER A 407 0.54 -32.56 6.33
C SER A 407 0.86 -32.37 7.80
N THR A 408 1.76 -31.44 8.14
CA THR A 408 1.94 -30.93 9.51
C THR A 408 2.64 -29.56 9.52
N ILE A 409 2.42 -28.80 10.59
CA ILE A 409 3.12 -27.54 10.87
C ILE A 409 3.92 -27.71 12.16
N MET A 410 5.22 -27.47 12.08
CA MET A 410 6.14 -27.59 13.21
C MET A 410 6.63 -26.20 13.63
N GLU A 411 6.58 -25.90 14.94
CA GLU A 411 7.09 -24.65 15.51
C GLU A 411 8.11 -24.89 16.62
N ARG A 412 9.09 -23.98 16.72
CA ARG A 412 10.04 -23.86 17.84
C ARG A 412 10.31 -22.39 18.07
N LYS A 413 10.30 -21.97 19.34
CA LYS A 413 10.55 -20.57 19.70
C LYS A 413 11.88 -20.09 19.09
N ASN A 414 11.87 -18.89 18.52
CA ASN A 414 13.03 -18.28 17.83
C ASN A 414 13.56 -19.11 16.64
N SER A 415 12.75 -19.97 16.04
CA SER A 415 13.07 -20.68 14.78
C SER A 415 11.97 -20.44 13.72
N PRO A 416 12.30 -20.55 12.42
CA PRO A 416 11.30 -20.50 11.37
C PRO A 416 10.26 -21.60 11.58
N ARG A 417 8.99 -21.30 11.27
CA ARG A 417 7.94 -22.31 11.18
C ARG A 417 8.26 -23.26 10.03
N ILE A 418 8.02 -24.55 10.19
CA ILE A 418 8.25 -25.54 9.15
C ILE A 418 6.90 -26.09 8.70
N ASP A 419 6.57 -25.87 7.43
CA ASP A 419 5.35 -26.39 6.80
C ASP A 419 5.77 -27.60 5.97
N ILE A 420 5.32 -28.81 6.37
CA ILE A 420 5.71 -30.07 5.74
C ILE A 420 4.53 -30.63 4.93
N PHE A 421 4.81 -30.96 3.67
CA PHE A 421 3.85 -31.48 2.70
C PHE A 421 4.30 -32.87 2.20
N ILE A 422 3.34 -33.78 2.00
CA ILE A 422 3.58 -35.07 1.36
C ILE A 422 3.03 -35.02 -0.06
N LYS A 423 3.93 -34.92 -1.04
CA LYS A 423 3.71 -34.97 -2.50
C LYS A 423 2.80 -33.90 -3.09
N LYS A 424 1.66 -33.59 -2.50
CA LYS A 424 0.66 -32.60 -2.92
C LYS A 424 0.75 -31.36 -2.02
N VAL A 425 0.67 -30.18 -2.63
CA VAL A 425 0.73 -28.88 -1.97
C VAL A 425 -0.45 -28.02 -2.43
N CYS A 426 -1.02 -27.21 -1.52
CA CYS A 426 -2.06 -26.21 -1.83
C CYS A 426 -3.29 -26.79 -2.55
N GLY A 427 -3.83 -27.92 -2.09
CA GLY A 427 -5.09 -28.47 -2.60
C GLY A 427 -5.06 -29.02 -4.04
N GLY A 428 -3.98 -28.85 -4.83
CA GLY A 428 -4.00 -29.22 -6.25
C GLY A 428 -2.66 -29.52 -6.94
N ILE A 429 -1.54 -28.91 -6.54
CA ILE A 429 -0.27 -29.08 -7.27
C ILE A 429 0.54 -30.23 -6.67
N ILE A 430 1.03 -31.13 -7.52
CA ILE A 430 1.86 -32.28 -7.14
C ILE A 430 3.32 -32.01 -7.50
N LEU A 431 4.26 -32.41 -6.65
CA LEU A 431 5.67 -32.48 -6.99
C LEU A 431 5.90 -33.53 -8.08
N THR A 432 6.19 -33.08 -9.30
CA THR A 432 6.41 -33.97 -10.47
C THR A 432 7.88 -34.31 -10.66
N GLU A 433 8.16 -35.41 -11.37
CA GLU A 433 9.52 -35.75 -11.81
C GLU A 433 10.20 -34.61 -12.58
N SER A 434 9.44 -33.85 -13.38
CA SER A 434 10.00 -32.71 -14.12
C SER A 434 10.38 -31.54 -13.22
N MET A 435 9.66 -31.30 -12.13
CA MET A 435 10.07 -30.32 -11.11
C MET A 435 11.35 -30.79 -10.41
N LYS A 436 11.43 -32.07 -10.02
CA LYS A 436 12.60 -32.65 -9.36
C LYS A 436 13.85 -32.59 -10.22
N SER A 437 13.73 -32.90 -11.51
CA SER A 437 14.89 -32.85 -12.44
C SER A 437 15.45 -31.45 -12.63
N ARG A 438 14.66 -30.39 -12.37
CA ARG A 438 15.09 -28.99 -12.40
C ARG A 438 15.54 -28.46 -11.03
N ALA A 439 15.32 -29.23 -9.97
CA ALA A 439 15.64 -28.80 -8.61
C ALA A 439 17.15 -28.77 -8.41
N LYS A 440 17.62 -27.79 -7.66
CA LYS A 440 19.05 -27.60 -7.36
C LYS A 440 19.34 -28.14 -5.97
N LEU A 441 20.35 -28.99 -5.84
CA LEU A 441 20.87 -29.41 -4.53
C LEU A 441 21.44 -28.20 -3.79
N GLU A 442 20.91 -27.94 -2.61
CA GLU A 442 21.24 -26.75 -1.81
C GLU A 442 21.91 -27.09 -0.49
N PHE A 443 21.59 -28.25 0.07
CA PHE A 443 22.23 -28.77 1.27
C PHE A 443 22.34 -30.29 1.19
N GLU A 444 23.51 -30.82 1.57
CA GLU A 444 23.76 -32.25 1.70
C GLU A 444 24.61 -32.46 2.95
N LYS A 445 24.09 -33.25 3.89
CA LYS A 445 24.84 -33.67 5.07
C LYS A 445 24.26 -34.96 5.62
N ASN A 446 25.14 -35.93 5.90
CA ASN A 446 24.77 -37.28 6.30
C ASN A 446 23.74 -37.85 5.30
N ASN A 447 22.58 -38.29 5.79
CA ASN A 447 21.54 -38.86 4.95
C ASN A 447 20.45 -37.86 4.53
N PHE A 448 20.66 -36.55 4.76
CA PHE A 448 19.71 -35.50 4.37
C PHE A 448 20.19 -34.75 3.12
N LYS A 449 19.34 -34.73 2.09
CA LYS A 449 19.49 -33.90 0.89
C LYS A 449 18.33 -32.93 0.79
N ILE A 450 18.64 -31.66 0.62
CA ILE A 450 17.64 -30.62 0.43
C ILE A 450 17.87 -29.99 -0.93
N TYR A 451 16.85 -30.13 -1.77
CA TYR A 451 16.78 -29.52 -3.09
C TYR A 451 15.87 -28.29 -3.02
N ILE A 452 16.24 -27.21 -3.68
CA ILE A 452 15.35 -26.06 -3.92
C ILE A 452 14.76 -26.18 -5.32
N LEU A 453 13.44 -26.03 -5.46
CA LEU A 453 12.81 -26.06 -6.78
C LEU A 453 13.23 -24.86 -7.65
N SER A 454 13.03 -24.96 -8.96
CA SER A 454 13.35 -23.88 -9.89
C SER A 454 12.49 -22.63 -9.65
N PRO A 455 12.95 -21.42 -10.02
CA PRO A 455 12.14 -20.21 -9.94
C PRO A 455 10.80 -20.31 -10.68
N GLU A 456 10.76 -21.02 -11.82
CA GLU A 456 9.56 -21.31 -12.59
C GLU A 456 8.55 -22.13 -11.80
N ASP A 457 9.00 -23.18 -11.12
CA ASP A 457 8.14 -24.05 -10.33
C ASP A 457 7.64 -23.33 -9.08
N ILE A 458 8.51 -22.58 -8.39
CA ILE A 458 8.12 -21.74 -7.23
C ILE A 458 7.10 -20.68 -7.65
N PHE A 459 7.28 -20.06 -8.81
CA PHE A 459 6.32 -19.10 -9.36
C PHE A 459 4.96 -19.77 -9.58
N LEU A 460 4.92 -20.97 -10.18
CA LEU A 460 3.67 -21.71 -10.40
C LEU A 460 2.95 -22.03 -9.09
N PHE A 461 3.67 -22.52 -8.06
CA PHE A 461 3.08 -22.78 -6.73
C PHE A 461 2.46 -21.51 -6.12
N LYS A 462 3.12 -20.37 -6.26
CA LYS A 462 2.65 -19.09 -5.70
C LYS A 462 1.50 -18.48 -6.50
N ALA A 463 1.54 -18.58 -7.83
CA ALA A 463 0.47 -18.11 -8.70
C ALA A 463 -0.85 -18.89 -8.48
N PHE A 464 -0.77 -20.12 -7.95
CA PHE A 464 -1.94 -20.93 -7.60
C PHE A 464 -2.64 -20.49 -6.30
N SER A 465 -2.05 -19.56 -5.57
CA SER A 465 -2.59 -19.04 -4.30
C SER A 465 -3.24 -17.67 -4.52
N SER A 466 -4.34 -17.40 -3.82
CA SER A 466 -4.99 -16.09 -3.79
C SER A 466 -4.42 -15.14 -2.72
N ARG A 467 -3.34 -15.54 -2.04
CA ARG A 467 -2.73 -14.74 -0.97
C ARG A 467 -1.91 -13.59 -1.55
N GLU A 468 -2.12 -12.38 -1.02
CA GLU A 468 -1.38 -11.17 -1.46
C GLU A 468 0.15 -11.31 -1.36
N GLY A 469 0.65 -12.01 -0.34
CA GLY A 469 2.09 -12.25 -0.18
C GLY A 469 2.68 -13.04 -1.35
N ASP A 470 1.88 -13.92 -1.95
CA ASP A 470 2.30 -14.71 -3.10
C ASP A 470 2.32 -13.87 -4.38
N ILE A 471 1.39 -12.92 -4.56
CA ILE A 471 1.43 -11.92 -5.65
C ILE A 471 2.74 -11.12 -5.59
N ILE A 472 3.11 -10.62 -4.41
CA ILE A 472 4.34 -9.84 -4.23
C ILE A 472 5.58 -10.70 -4.50
N ASP A 473 5.58 -11.95 -4.05
CA ASP A 473 6.70 -12.86 -4.32
C ASP A 473 6.80 -13.19 -5.83
N CYS A 474 5.68 -13.44 -6.53
CA CYS A 474 5.63 -13.61 -7.99
C CYS A 474 6.14 -12.37 -8.74
N GLU A 475 5.71 -11.18 -8.33
CA GLU A 475 6.19 -9.90 -8.85
C GLU A 475 7.71 -9.78 -8.72
N ARG A 476 8.26 -10.10 -7.55
CA ARG A 476 9.72 -10.11 -7.33
C ARG A 476 10.45 -11.14 -8.19
N ILE A 477 9.89 -12.33 -8.37
CA ILE A 477 10.48 -13.35 -9.24
C ILE A 477 10.57 -12.80 -10.67
N ILE A 478 9.48 -12.27 -11.22
CA ILE A 478 9.44 -11.69 -12.58
C ILE A 478 10.49 -10.57 -12.72
N LEU A 479 10.63 -9.71 -11.72
CA LEU A 479 11.55 -8.56 -11.78
C LEU A 479 13.03 -8.95 -11.63
N LYS A 480 13.34 -10.01 -10.89
CA LYS A 480 14.72 -10.40 -10.53
C LYS A 480 15.25 -11.62 -11.26
N ARG A 481 14.38 -12.37 -11.94
CA ARG A 481 14.72 -13.62 -12.63
C ARG A 481 14.08 -13.63 -14.01
N LYS A 482 14.82 -14.18 -14.97
CA LYS A 482 14.31 -14.45 -16.31
C LYS A 482 13.59 -15.80 -16.28
N LEU A 483 12.27 -15.78 -16.21
CA LEU A 483 11.45 -16.98 -16.22
C LEU A 483 11.33 -17.59 -17.62
N ASN A 484 11.41 -18.91 -17.70
CA ASN A 484 10.98 -19.65 -18.87
C ASN A 484 9.47 -19.94 -18.80
N TRP A 485 8.68 -19.13 -19.52
CA TRP A 485 7.24 -19.26 -19.57
C TRP A 485 6.74 -20.55 -20.23
N GLU A 486 7.52 -21.18 -21.11
CA GLU A 486 7.18 -22.48 -21.69
C GLU A 486 7.26 -23.60 -20.65
N VAL A 487 8.26 -23.53 -19.75
CA VAL A 487 8.39 -24.47 -18.62
C VAL A 487 7.19 -24.31 -17.67
N ILE A 488 6.84 -23.07 -17.30
CA ILE A 488 5.68 -22.79 -16.43
C ILE A 488 4.39 -23.32 -17.08
N MET A 489 4.19 -23.04 -18.36
CA MET A 489 3.00 -23.46 -19.10
C MET A 489 2.92 -24.98 -19.25
N GLY A 490 4.02 -25.63 -19.59
CA GLY A 490 4.08 -27.09 -19.74
C GLY A 490 3.89 -27.81 -18.41
N GLU A 491 4.40 -27.26 -17.31
CA GLU A 491 4.14 -27.78 -15.98
C GLU A 491 2.67 -27.56 -15.59
N TYR A 492 2.11 -26.37 -15.81
CA TYR A 492 0.68 -26.11 -15.57
C TYR A 492 -0.23 -27.10 -16.31
N GLU A 493 0.03 -27.40 -17.58
CA GLU A 493 -0.75 -28.39 -18.36
C GLU A 493 -0.69 -29.79 -17.75
N LYS A 494 0.47 -30.23 -17.24
CA LYS A 494 0.59 -31.51 -16.53
C LYS A 494 -0.20 -31.52 -15.23
N GLN A 495 -0.21 -30.39 -14.52
CA GLN A 495 -0.90 -30.27 -13.23
C GLN A 495 -2.42 -30.25 -13.36
N GLN A 496 -2.98 -29.83 -14.50
CA GLN A 496 -4.44 -29.76 -14.71
C GLN A 496 -5.17 -31.07 -14.40
N LYS A 497 -4.55 -32.23 -14.67
CA LYS A 497 -5.14 -33.55 -14.37
C LYS A 497 -5.29 -33.81 -12.87
N ASN A 498 -4.52 -33.11 -12.05
CA ASN A 498 -4.44 -33.27 -10.60
C ASN A 498 -5.13 -32.12 -9.83
N MET A 499 -5.56 -31.08 -10.54
CA MET A 499 -6.24 -29.92 -9.98
C MET A 499 -7.75 -30.14 -9.96
N ASP A 500 -8.40 -29.75 -8.86
CA ASP A 500 -9.85 -29.74 -8.78
C ASP A 500 -10.43 -28.57 -9.58
N GLY A 501 -11.36 -28.85 -10.49
CA GLY A 501 -12.22 -27.87 -11.17
C GLY A 501 -11.55 -26.57 -11.64
N PHE A 502 -12.26 -25.44 -11.47
CA PHE A 502 -11.93 -24.10 -11.99
C PHE A 502 -10.62 -23.45 -11.47
N SER A 503 -9.69 -24.22 -10.90
CA SER A 503 -8.41 -23.73 -10.38
C SER A 503 -7.55 -22.95 -11.39
N GLY A 504 -7.75 -23.17 -12.70
CA GLY A 504 -7.12 -22.36 -13.75
C GLY A 504 -7.51 -20.88 -13.74
N VAL A 505 -8.70 -20.54 -13.23
CA VAL A 505 -9.17 -19.15 -13.10
C VAL A 505 -8.35 -18.39 -12.05
N VAL A 506 -7.97 -19.06 -10.95
CA VAL A 506 -7.15 -18.42 -9.89
C VAL A 506 -5.79 -17.99 -10.43
N ILE A 507 -5.11 -18.86 -11.17
CA ILE A 507 -3.83 -18.48 -11.81
C ILE A 507 -4.07 -17.35 -12.81
N LEU A 508 -5.11 -17.43 -13.63
CA LEU A 508 -5.40 -16.40 -14.62
C LEU A 508 -5.59 -15.02 -13.98
N ASP A 509 -6.44 -14.92 -12.96
CA ASP A 509 -6.66 -13.68 -12.21
C ASP A 509 -5.35 -13.17 -11.62
N HIS A 510 -4.55 -14.05 -11.02
CA HIS A 510 -3.24 -13.73 -10.45
C HIS A 510 -2.26 -13.18 -11.50
N LEU A 511 -2.23 -13.75 -12.71
CA LEU A 511 -1.38 -13.27 -13.80
C LEU A 511 -1.85 -11.94 -14.38
N GLU A 512 -3.16 -11.73 -14.55
CA GLU A 512 -3.71 -10.45 -15.01
C GLU A 512 -3.38 -9.32 -14.02
N ILE A 513 -3.54 -9.61 -12.73
CA ILE A 513 -3.08 -8.76 -11.63
C ILE A 513 -1.60 -8.41 -11.78
N LEU A 514 -0.74 -9.40 -12.04
CA LEU A 514 0.71 -9.17 -12.18
C LEU A 514 1.04 -8.30 -13.39
N GLU A 515 0.36 -8.46 -14.53
CA GLU A 515 0.54 -7.55 -15.68
C GLU A 515 0.15 -6.12 -15.32
N MET A 516 -0.97 -5.92 -14.61
CA MET A 516 -1.43 -4.59 -14.21
C MET A 516 -0.44 -3.91 -13.25
N ARG A 517 0.11 -4.66 -12.30
CA ARG A 517 1.05 -4.16 -11.29
C ARG A 517 2.43 -3.85 -11.86
N THR A 518 2.96 -4.75 -12.67
CA THR A 518 4.34 -4.67 -13.18
C THR A 518 4.45 -3.91 -14.50
N GLY A 519 3.36 -3.82 -15.26
CA GLY A 519 3.38 -3.36 -16.65
C GLY A 519 4.08 -4.32 -17.62
N ILE A 520 4.49 -5.50 -17.16
CA ILE A 520 5.18 -6.51 -17.96
C ILE A 520 4.14 -7.44 -18.56
N ARG A 521 4.19 -7.65 -19.89
CA ARG A 521 3.34 -8.63 -20.54
C ARG A 521 3.79 -10.06 -20.24
N ILE A 522 2.88 -10.89 -19.77
CA ILE A 522 3.07 -12.30 -19.44
C ILE A 522 2.63 -13.15 -20.65
N PRO A 523 3.57 -13.82 -21.36
CA PRO A 523 3.28 -14.47 -22.64
C PRO A 523 2.22 -15.57 -22.59
N ILE A 524 2.01 -16.21 -21.44
CA ILE A 524 1.13 -17.38 -21.30
C ILE A 524 -0.34 -17.04 -21.08
N ILE A 525 -0.70 -15.79 -20.75
CA ILE A 525 -2.08 -15.40 -20.41
C ILE A 525 -3.06 -15.75 -21.52
N LYS A 526 -2.75 -15.43 -22.78
CA LYS A 526 -3.64 -15.75 -23.92
C LYS A 526 -3.89 -17.25 -24.04
N LYS A 527 -2.86 -18.08 -23.80
CA LYS A 527 -2.98 -19.54 -23.86
C LYS A 527 -3.78 -20.06 -22.66
N LEU A 528 -3.58 -19.48 -21.48
CA LEU A 528 -4.32 -19.82 -20.27
C LEU A 528 -5.81 -19.49 -20.39
N ILE A 529 -6.17 -18.29 -20.88
CA ILE A 529 -7.56 -17.90 -21.18
C ILE A 529 -8.23 -18.94 -22.08
N ARG A 530 -7.53 -19.38 -23.12
CA ARG A 530 -8.04 -20.41 -24.05
C ARG A 530 -8.37 -21.71 -23.31
N ILE A 531 -7.46 -22.18 -22.46
CA ILE A 531 -7.65 -23.43 -21.70
C ILE A 531 -8.78 -23.27 -20.67
N CYS A 532 -8.83 -22.16 -19.93
CA CYS A 532 -9.91 -21.88 -18.98
C CYS A 532 -11.28 -21.86 -19.66
N LEU A 533 -11.38 -21.26 -20.86
CA LEU A 533 -12.61 -21.24 -21.65
C LEU A 533 -13.02 -22.65 -22.09
N GLU A 534 -12.09 -23.44 -22.60
CA GLU A 534 -12.35 -24.83 -23.02
C GLU A 534 -12.82 -25.69 -21.84
N ASN A 535 -12.16 -25.59 -20.68
CA ASN A 535 -12.54 -26.28 -19.46
C ASN A 535 -13.91 -25.84 -18.92
N ALA A 536 -14.21 -24.54 -18.97
CA ALA A 536 -15.52 -24.02 -18.61
C ALA A 536 -16.62 -24.57 -19.52
N ILE A 537 -16.38 -24.64 -20.83
CA ILE A 537 -17.32 -25.23 -21.78
C ILE A 537 -17.55 -26.71 -21.47
N LEU A 538 -16.48 -27.50 -21.30
CA LEU A 538 -16.57 -28.92 -20.94
C LEU A 538 -17.39 -29.15 -19.66
N TYR A 539 -17.22 -28.29 -18.66
CA TYR A 539 -18.01 -28.33 -17.44
C TYR A 539 -19.50 -28.06 -17.70
N LEU A 540 -19.82 -27.03 -18.50
CA LEU A 540 -21.20 -26.63 -18.79
C LEU A 540 -21.97 -27.65 -19.64
N ILE A 541 -21.30 -28.29 -20.59
CA ILE A 541 -21.92 -29.24 -21.54
C ILE A 541 -22.02 -30.67 -21.02
N LYS A 542 -21.68 -30.91 -19.74
CA LYS A 542 -22.07 -32.15 -19.04
C LYS A 542 -23.57 -32.42 -19.18
N LYS A 543 -24.37 -31.35 -19.34
CA LYS A 543 -25.73 -31.41 -19.87
C LYS A 543 -25.71 -30.82 -21.29
N PRO A 544 -26.33 -31.45 -22.30
CA PRO A 544 -26.31 -30.94 -23.67
C PRO A 544 -26.83 -29.49 -23.78
N LYS A 545 -25.99 -28.58 -24.29
CA LYS A 545 -26.30 -27.14 -24.41
C LYS A 545 -25.98 -26.59 -25.80
N THR A 546 -26.70 -25.54 -26.17
CA THR A 546 -26.47 -24.70 -27.35
C THR A 546 -25.43 -23.61 -27.06
N ILE A 547 -24.86 -23.00 -28.10
CA ILE A 547 -23.94 -21.84 -27.96
C ILE A 547 -24.60 -20.68 -27.20
N ASN A 548 -25.89 -20.44 -27.42
CA ASN A 548 -26.63 -19.37 -26.73
C ASN A 548 -26.82 -19.67 -25.24
N GLU A 549 -27.03 -20.93 -24.85
CA GLU A 549 -27.11 -21.32 -23.45
C GLU A 549 -25.75 -21.18 -22.77
N ILE A 550 -24.68 -21.65 -23.42
CA ILE A 550 -23.30 -21.46 -22.92
C ILE A 550 -22.99 -19.97 -22.72
N LYS A 551 -23.30 -19.12 -23.71
CA LYS A 551 -23.08 -17.66 -23.64
C LYS A 551 -23.80 -16.97 -22.48
N LYS A 552 -24.94 -17.50 -22.03
CA LYS A 552 -25.67 -16.94 -20.87
C LYS A 552 -24.97 -17.26 -19.54
N GLU A 553 -24.16 -18.31 -19.50
CA GLU A 553 -23.53 -18.81 -18.28
C GLU A 553 -22.04 -18.44 -18.17
N ILE A 554 -21.38 -18.11 -19.28
CA ILE A 554 -19.98 -17.64 -19.28
C ILE A 554 -19.84 -16.27 -19.96
N ARG A 555 -19.06 -15.39 -19.34
CA ARG A 555 -18.86 -14.00 -19.78
C ARG A 555 -17.76 -13.86 -20.84
N PHE A 556 -17.92 -14.57 -21.96
CA PHE A 556 -17.01 -14.51 -23.13
C PHE A 556 -17.73 -14.03 -24.38
N LYS A 557 -16.99 -13.48 -25.36
CA LYS A 557 -17.60 -13.06 -26.64
C LYS A 557 -18.01 -14.30 -27.42
N GLU A 558 -19.12 -14.20 -28.15
CA GLU A 558 -19.71 -15.36 -28.85
C GLU A 558 -18.75 -16.01 -29.85
N TYR A 559 -17.92 -15.23 -30.54
CA TYR A 559 -16.92 -15.78 -31.47
C TYR A 559 -15.85 -16.61 -30.75
N GLU A 560 -15.49 -16.27 -29.50
CA GLU A 560 -14.50 -17.00 -28.70
C GLU A 560 -15.06 -18.35 -28.27
N ILE A 561 -16.32 -18.36 -27.83
CA ILE A 561 -17.07 -19.58 -27.50
C ILE A 561 -17.19 -20.47 -28.74
N ARG A 562 -17.57 -19.92 -29.89
CA ARG A 562 -17.68 -20.67 -31.17
C ARG A 562 -16.34 -21.30 -31.57
N ASN A 563 -15.25 -20.56 -31.45
CA ASN A 563 -13.92 -21.06 -31.77
C ASN A 563 -13.45 -22.15 -30.81
N ALA A 564 -13.76 -22.03 -29.51
CA ALA A 564 -13.46 -23.05 -28.52
C ALA A 564 -14.28 -24.33 -28.74
N VAL A 565 -15.59 -24.21 -28.95
CA VAL A 565 -16.47 -25.35 -29.31
C VAL A 565 -15.97 -26.05 -30.56
N LYS A 566 -15.57 -25.30 -31.61
CA LYS A 566 -15.03 -25.89 -32.84
C LYS A 566 -13.77 -26.73 -32.56
N ARG A 567 -12.82 -26.21 -31.78
CA ARG A 567 -11.61 -26.95 -31.40
C ARG A 567 -11.90 -28.19 -30.57
N LEU A 568 -12.80 -28.09 -29.59
CA LEU A 568 -13.20 -29.23 -28.77
C LEU A 568 -13.87 -30.35 -29.61
N VAL A 569 -14.62 -29.99 -30.66
CA VAL A 569 -15.15 -30.97 -31.62
C VAL A 569 -14.03 -31.60 -32.44
N GLU A 570 -13.09 -30.79 -32.94
CA GLU A 570 -11.92 -31.28 -33.70
C GLU A 570 -11.01 -32.19 -32.86
N GLN A 571 -10.91 -31.93 -31.56
CA GLN A 571 -10.16 -32.74 -30.59
C GLN A 571 -10.90 -34.02 -30.19
N GLY A 572 -12.19 -34.17 -30.54
CA GLY A 572 -13.00 -35.33 -30.17
C GLY A 572 -13.49 -35.33 -28.72
N GLU A 573 -13.35 -34.22 -27.98
CA GLU A 573 -13.80 -34.10 -26.59
C GLU A 573 -15.33 -33.94 -26.52
N ILE A 574 -15.94 -33.33 -27.55
CA ILE A 574 -17.38 -33.01 -27.58
C ILE A 574 -17.98 -33.36 -28.94
N LYS A 575 -19.25 -33.75 -28.96
CA LYS A 575 -20.01 -34.07 -30.17
C LYS A 575 -21.24 -33.19 -30.36
N ARG A 576 -21.67 -33.05 -31.61
CA ARG A 576 -22.96 -32.48 -31.98
C ARG A 576 -24.04 -33.53 -31.72
N ILE A 577 -25.03 -33.23 -30.88
CA ILE A 577 -26.08 -34.18 -30.48
C ILE A 577 -27.34 -34.06 -31.37
N GLY A 578 -27.46 -32.99 -32.16
CA GLY A 578 -28.61 -32.72 -33.03
C GLY A 578 -29.58 -31.68 -32.44
N GLY A 579 -30.62 -31.33 -33.19
CA GLY A 579 -31.63 -30.31 -32.83
C GLY A 579 -31.45 -28.94 -33.53
N LYS A 580 -32.52 -28.14 -33.55
CA LYS A 580 -32.51 -26.71 -33.94
C LYS A 580 -32.98 -25.87 -32.74
N PRO A 581 -32.09 -25.13 -32.05
CA PRO A 581 -30.66 -24.94 -32.32
C PRO A 581 -29.81 -26.18 -31.97
N VAL A 582 -28.63 -26.30 -32.62
CA VAL A 582 -27.70 -27.44 -32.40
C VAL A 582 -27.18 -27.45 -30.97
N LYS A 583 -27.29 -28.60 -30.31
CA LYS A 583 -26.72 -28.86 -28.99
C LYS A 583 -25.39 -29.62 -29.08
N PHE A 584 -24.52 -29.35 -28.12
CA PHE A 584 -23.23 -30.00 -27.92
C PHE A 584 -23.22 -30.72 -26.58
N GLY A 585 -22.58 -31.89 -26.51
CA GLY A 585 -22.35 -32.63 -25.27
C GLY A 585 -21.07 -33.45 -25.35
N VAL A 586 -20.63 -33.96 -24.20
CA VAL A 586 -19.37 -34.72 -24.06
C VAL A 586 -19.46 -36.05 -24.82
N VAL A 587 -18.35 -36.50 -25.40
CA VAL A 587 -18.27 -37.84 -26.01
C VAL A 587 -18.24 -38.89 -24.90
N GLY A 588 -19.22 -39.80 -24.88
CA GLY A 588 -19.31 -40.90 -23.90
C GLY A 588 -20.14 -40.63 -22.64
N GLY A 589 -20.87 -39.51 -22.56
CA GLY A 589 -21.92 -39.30 -21.56
C GLY A 589 -23.29 -39.70 -22.10
N ASP A 590 -23.97 -40.61 -21.39
CA ASP A 590 -25.39 -40.94 -21.59
C ASP A 590 -26.32 -39.77 -21.24
#